data_AF-A0A7S3LFS9-F1
#
_entry.id   AF-A0A7S3LFS9-F1
#
_cell.length_a   1.000
_cell.length_b   1.000
_cell.length_c   1.000
_cell.angle_alpha   90.00
_cell.angle_beta   90.00
_cell.angle_gamma   90.00
#
_symmetry.space_group_name_H-M   'P 1'
#
loop_
_entity.id
_entity.type
_entity.pdbx_description
1 polymer ?
#
loop_
_entity_poly.entity_id
_entity_poly.type
_entity_poly.pdbx_seq_one_letter_code
_entity_poly.pdbx_strand_id
1 'polypeptide(L)'
;FLRLLKKQPVTFLFYYHHSAIHFVSSPSPTSMSPRKTATTNKRKKPTSTAATKRKLDFVPDDDKRPKASGAAAPKSTTTATTTTPTSIQSFASPVSKRHKRSVVTPEDEAKKGRDKQQEEQELFVPKYIHKNLSYARRGKSELDPIKQKAFAQILDSHVIPTDLEQSRAYGPLSGTCYEERVLRAYTLGKLTVKDGYDGETRICTACANQGHTRNECPTLI
;
A
#
# COMPACT_ATOMS: atom_id res chain seq x y z
N PHE A 1 -15.27 54.78 -18.43
CA PHE A 1 -14.24 53.71 -18.55
C PHE A 1 -14.74 52.43 -17.87
N LEU A 2 -15.70 51.71 -18.47
CA LEU A 2 -16.06 50.35 -18.05
C LEU A 2 -16.13 49.48 -19.31
N ARG A 3 -15.14 48.62 -19.51
CA ARG A 3 -15.11 47.65 -20.62
C ARG A 3 -15.78 46.35 -20.17
N LEU A 4 -16.94 46.10 -20.77
CA LEU A 4 -17.73 44.88 -20.66
C LEU A 4 -17.03 43.76 -21.44
N LEU A 5 -16.32 42.86 -20.74
CA LEU A 5 -15.73 41.67 -21.36
C LEU A 5 -16.79 40.58 -21.53
N LYS A 6 -17.31 40.45 -22.76
CA LYS A 6 -18.15 39.32 -23.19
C LYS A 6 -17.34 38.02 -23.13
N LYS A 7 -17.71 37.11 -22.22
CA LYS A 7 -17.25 35.72 -22.22
C LYS A 7 -17.80 35.00 -23.45
N GLN A 8 -16.91 34.52 -24.31
CA GLN A 8 -17.26 33.60 -25.40
C GLN A 8 -17.30 32.17 -24.85
N PRO A 9 -18.31 31.35 -25.22
CA PRO A 9 -18.35 29.94 -24.85
C PRO A 9 -17.32 29.16 -25.68
N VAL A 10 -16.40 28.48 -25.00
CA VAL A 10 -15.44 27.57 -25.64
C VAL A 10 -16.16 26.26 -25.90
N THR A 11 -16.58 26.04 -27.15
CA THR A 11 -17.09 24.76 -27.62
C THR A 11 -15.93 23.79 -27.86
N PHE A 12 -15.74 22.84 -26.93
CA PHE A 12 -14.83 21.72 -27.10
C PHE A 12 -15.44 20.72 -28.09
N LEU A 13 -14.99 20.75 -29.35
CA LEU A 13 -15.28 19.71 -30.33
C LEU A 13 -14.44 18.48 -30.02
N PHE A 14 -15.06 17.45 -29.43
CA PHE A 14 -14.47 16.12 -29.31
C PHE A 14 -14.44 15.46 -30.70
N TYR A 15 -13.28 15.52 -31.36
CA TYR A 15 -12.99 14.70 -32.53
C TYR A 15 -12.85 13.24 -32.08
N TYR A 16 -13.91 12.46 -32.28
CA TYR A 16 -13.91 11.00 -32.13
C TYR A 16 -13.18 10.38 -33.32
N HIS A 17 -11.92 10.04 -33.15
CA HIS A 17 -11.17 9.26 -34.13
C HIS A 17 -11.59 7.78 -34.01
N HIS A 18 -12.49 7.35 -34.90
CA HIS A 18 -12.84 5.94 -35.08
C HIS A 18 -11.65 5.21 -35.72
N SER A 19 -10.77 4.65 -34.91
CA SER A 19 -9.76 3.71 -35.37
C SER A 19 -10.40 2.34 -35.59
N ALA A 20 -10.55 1.95 -36.86
CA ALA A 20 -10.99 0.62 -37.26
C ALA A 20 -9.96 -0.42 -36.79
N ILE A 21 -10.33 -1.24 -35.81
CA ILE A 21 -9.54 -2.39 -35.38
C ILE A 21 -9.74 -3.49 -36.43
N HIS A 22 -8.71 -3.72 -37.24
CA HIS A 22 -8.62 -4.91 -38.08
C HIS A 22 -8.45 -6.14 -37.19
N PHE A 23 -9.51 -6.95 -37.09
CA PHE A 23 -9.53 -8.22 -36.40
C PHE A 23 -8.74 -9.25 -37.21
N VAL A 24 -7.45 -9.39 -36.94
CA VAL A 24 -6.61 -10.42 -37.55
C VAL A 24 -6.94 -11.75 -36.84
N SER A 25 -7.59 -12.64 -37.57
CA SER A 25 -7.92 -13.99 -37.14
C SER A 25 -6.62 -14.79 -36.99
N SER A 26 -6.22 -15.04 -35.74
CA SER A 26 -5.07 -15.90 -35.42
C SER A 26 -5.52 -17.35 -35.22
N PRO A 27 -4.71 -18.32 -35.69
CA PRO A 27 -5.08 -19.72 -35.80
C PRO A 27 -5.17 -20.47 -34.47
N SER A 28 -5.95 -21.54 -34.56
CA SER A 28 -6.38 -22.54 -33.57
C SER A 28 -5.31 -23.08 -32.60
N PRO A 29 -5.73 -23.49 -31.39
CA PRO A 29 -4.85 -24.04 -30.36
C PRO A 29 -4.40 -25.48 -30.67
N THR A 30 -3.09 -25.69 -30.71
CA THR A 30 -2.47 -27.02 -30.65
C THR A 30 -2.67 -27.63 -29.26
N SER A 31 -3.51 -28.67 -29.25
CA SER A 31 -3.60 -29.76 -28.29
C SER A 31 -2.23 -30.16 -27.72
N MET A 32 -2.02 -29.94 -26.42
CA MET A 32 -0.94 -30.58 -25.64
C MET A 32 -1.54 -31.38 -24.49
N SER A 33 -1.22 -32.67 -24.51
CA SER A 33 -1.71 -33.75 -23.65
C SER A 33 -1.45 -33.54 -22.15
N PRO A 34 -2.27 -34.13 -21.26
CA PRO A 34 -2.09 -34.04 -19.82
C PRO A 34 -0.98 -34.99 -19.34
N ARG A 35 0.14 -34.42 -18.85
CA ARG A 35 1.16 -35.17 -18.13
C ARG A 35 0.76 -35.28 -16.65
N LYS A 36 0.25 -36.45 -16.28
CA LYS A 36 0.00 -36.85 -14.89
C LYS A 36 1.35 -37.06 -14.19
N THR A 37 1.66 -36.28 -13.17
CA THR A 37 2.62 -36.68 -12.12
C THR A 37 2.02 -36.40 -10.76
N ALA A 38 1.58 -37.47 -10.12
CA ALA A 38 1.21 -37.50 -8.71
C ALA A 38 2.49 -37.50 -7.86
N THR A 39 2.66 -36.51 -6.99
CA THR A 39 3.62 -36.56 -5.89
C THR A 39 2.94 -36.03 -4.63
N THR A 40 2.48 -36.97 -3.80
CA THR A 40 1.96 -36.77 -2.46
C THR A 40 3.10 -36.47 -1.49
N ASN A 41 3.37 -35.20 -1.22
CA ASN A 41 4.28 -34.80 -0.15
C ASN A 41 3.54 -34.67 1.19
N LYS A 42 3.48 -35.81 1.90
CA LYS A 42 3.11 -35.92 3.31
C LYS A 42 4.28 -35.39 4.16
N ARG A 43 4.27 -34.09 4.51
CA ARG A 43 5.29 -33.53 5.44
C ARG A 43 4.65 -32.87 6.68
N LYS A 44 4.71 -33.68 7.75
CA LYS A 44 4.83 -33.41 9.19
C LYS A 44 4.53 -31.96 9.66
N LYS A 45 3.52 -31.86 10.55
CA LYS A 45 3.31 -30.72 11.46
C LYS A 45 4.56 -30.49 12.32
N PRO A 46 5.11 -29.26 12.38
CA PRO A 46 6.08 -28.92 13.40
C PRO A 46 5.37 -28.80 14.76
N THR A 47 5.77 -29.66 15.68
CA THR A 47 5.46 -29.59 17.12
C THR A 47 5.99 -28.28 17.69
N SER A 48 5.11 -27.50 18.31
CA SER A 48 5.42 -26.26 19.01
C SER A 48 6.32 -26.52 20.22
N THR A 49 7.60 -26.16 20.12
CA THR A 49 8.49 -26.12 21.27
C THR A 49 8.52 -24.71 21.86
N ALA A 50 8.09 -24.64 23.13
CA ALA A 50 8.47 -23.70 24.17
C ALA A 50 8.44 -22.19 23.84
N ALA A 51 7.41 -21.52 24.38
CA ALA A 51 7.39 -20.09 24.59
C ALA A 51 8.50 -19.69 25.59
N THR A 52 9.69 -19.41 25.09
CA THR A 52 10.75 -18.74 25.86
C THR A 52 10.30 -17.31 26.13
N LYS A 53 9.96 -17.01 27.38
CA LYS A 53 9.72 -15.65 27.86
C LYS A 53 11.02 -14.87 27.70
N ARG A 54 11.17 -14.12 26.60
CA ARG A 54 12.23 -13.13 26.45
C ARG A 54 11.95 -12.01 27.46
N LYS A 55 12.61 -12.06 28.62
CA LYS A 55 12.82 -10.87 29.45
C LYS A 55 13.66 -9.91 28.61
N LEU A 56 13.06 -8.77 28.23
CA LEU A 56 13.80 -7.61 27.78
C LEU A 56 14.39 -6.98 29.03
N ASP A 57 15.63 -7.33 29.35
CA ASP A 57 16.40 -6.61 30.35
C ASP A 57 16.79 -5.27 29.73
N PHE A 58 16.05 -4.22 30.11
CA PHE A 58 16.31 -2.86 29.71
C PHE A 58 17.51 -2.38 30.54
N VAL A 59 18.70 -2.34 29.94
CA VAL A 59 19.86 -1.69 30.54
C VAL A 59 19.70 -0.20 30.27
N PRO A 60 19.55 0.65 31.31
CA PRO A 60 19.67 2.08 31.11
C PRO A 60 21.12 2.39 30.71
N ASP A 61 21.31 2.79 29.45
CA ASP A 61 22.55 3.41 29.00
C ASP A 61 22.63 4.81 29.61
N ASP A 62 23.14 4.88 30.83
CA ASP A 62 23.60 6.12 31.43
C ASP A 62 24.92 6.56 30.75
N ASP A 63 24.89 7.78 30.24
CA ASP A 63 26.03 8.69 30.11
C ASP A 63 27.21 8.32 29.20
N LYS A 64 27.06 8.52 27.89
CA LYS A 64 28.15 9.08 27.05
C LYS A 64 27.61 10.06 26.02
N ARG A 65 27.29 11.28 26.46
CA ARG A 65 27.14 12.45 25.59
C ARG A 65 28.52 12.95 25.16
N PRO A 66 28.93 12.86 23.88
CA PRO A 66 30.17 13.47 23.43
C PRO A 66 30.05 15.00 23.50
N LYS A 67 31.01 15.63 24.19
CA LYS A 67 31.25 17.08 24.14
C LYS A 67 31.67 17.44 22.71
N ALA A 68 30.76 18.04 21.95
CA ALA A 68 31.12 18.80 20.76
C ALA A 68 31.47 20.23 21.18
N SER A 69 32.75 20.58 21.05
CA SER A 69 33.29 21.93 21.22
C SER A 69 33.29 22.68 19.88
N GLY A 70 32.70 23.89 19.88
CA GLY A 70 32.91 24.97 18.90
C GLY A 70 32.10 24.84 17.61
N ALA A 71 31.59 25.89 16.97
CA ALA A 71 31.43 27.31 17.30
C ALA A 71 30.49 27.92 16.22
N ALA A 72 29.92 29.09 16.54
CA ALA A 72 29.20 30.05 15.69
C ALA A 72 27.67 29.88 15.50
N ALA A 73 26.96 30.90 15.98
CA ALA A 73 25.52 31.15 15.98
C ALA A 73 24.96 31.51 14.57
N PRO A 74 23.62 31.51 14.38
CA PRO A 74 22.84 32.69 14.75
C PRO A 74 21.55 32.40 15.55
N LYS A 75 21.18 33.42 16.32
CA LYS A 75 20.05 33.52 17.23
C LYS A 75 18.71 33.38 16.49
N SER A 76 17.85 32.48 16.96
CA SER A 76 16.40 32.69 16.92
C SER A 76 15.77 32.20 18.22
N THR A 77 15.12 33.15 18.87
CA THR A 77 14.39 33.04 20.13
C THR A 77 13.23 32.07 19.97
N THR A 78 13.21 30.99 20.74
CA THR A 78 11.97 30.28 21.05
C THR A 78 11.98 29.97 22.55
N THR A 79 11.09 30.66 23.25
CA THR A 79 10.78 30.52 24.67
C THR A 79 10.43 29.07 24.98
N ALA A 80 11.32 28.39 25.69
CA ALA A 80 11.09 27.07 26.23
C ALA A 80 10.35 27.20 27.57
N THR A 81 9.07 26.81 27.59
CA THR A 81 8.30 26.62 28.82
C THR A 81 8.73 25.30 29.45
N THR A 82 9.65 25.38 30.41
CA THR A 82 10.07 24.30 31.29
C THR A 82 8.85 23.71 32.01
N THR A 83 8.39 22.55 31.55
CA THR A 83 7.39 21.75 32.26
C THR A 83 8.13 20.63 32.99
N THR A 84 7.94 20.62 34.31
CA THR A 84 8.54 19.72 35.28
C THR A 84 8.19 18.25 35.02
N PRO A 85 9.11 17.30 35.30
CA PRO A 85 8.81 15.88 35.24
C PRO A 85 7.93 15.52 36.44
N THR A 86 6.63 15.38 36.20
CA THR A 86 5.68 14.87 37.21
C THR A 86 5.86 13.36 37.29
N SER A 87 6.28 12.92 38.48
CA SER A 87 6.42 11.53 38.90
C SER A 87 5.21 10.70 38.47
N ILE A 88 5.44 9.74 37.57
CA ILE A 88 4.43 8.80 37.10
C ILE A 88 4.18 7.82 38.23
N GLN A 89 3.14 8.06 39.02
CA GLN A 89 2.61 7.08 39.96
C GLN A 89 2.15 5.85 39.15
N SER A 90 2.76 4.72 39.48
CA SER A 90 2.44 3.40 38.98
C SER A 90 0.98 3.06 39.27
N PHE A 91 0.13 3.15 38.25
CA PHE A 91 -1.24 2.67 38.28
C PHE A 91 -1.24 1.15 38.35
N ALA A 92 -1.55 0.62 39.54
CA ALA A 92 -1.85 -0.79 39.73
C ALA A 92 -3.02 -1.18 38.81
N SER A 93 -2.77 -2.16 37.93
CA SER A 93 -3.77 -2.66 37.01
C SER A 93 -4.95 -3.28 37.78
N PRO A 94 -6.21 -2.88 37.52
CA PRO A 94 -7.36 -3.51 38.12
C PRO A 94 -7.43 -4.97 37.65
N VAL A 95 -7.38 -5.89 38.61
CA VAL A 95 -7.62 -7.32 38.39
C VAL A 95 -9.07 -7.49 37.92
N SER A 96 -9.26 -7.51 36.60
CA SER A 96 -10.57 -7.72 36.00
C SER A 96 -11.03 -9.14 36.31
N LYS A 97 -12.10 -9.27 37.11
CA LYS A 97 -12.79 -10.54 37.33
C LYS A 97 -13.27 -11.09 36.00
N ARG A 98 -12.74 -12.26 35.64
CA ARG A 98 -12.97 -12.95 34.38
C ARG A 98 -14.42 -13.47 34.34
N HIS A 99 -15.33 -12.67 33.77
CA HIS A 99 -16.69 -13.14 33.48
C HIS A 99 -16.64 -14.22 32.38
N LYS A 100 -17.00 -15.45 32.75
CA LYS A 100 -17.21 -16.56 31.82
C LYS A 100 -18.45 -16.24 30.98
N ARG A 101 -18.27 -15.73 29.77
CA ARG A 101 -19.36 -15.65 28.79
C ARG A 101 -19.53 -17.03 28.17
N SER A 102 -20.67 -17.68 28.45
CA SER A 102 -21.13 -18.86 27.72
C SER A 102 -21.49 -18.44 26.31
N VAL A 103 -20.74 -18.97 25.34
CA VAL A 103 -21.04 -18.81 23.91
C VAL A 103 -22.23 -19.71 23.60
N VAL A 104 -23.41 -19.11 23.49
CA VAL A 104 -24.58 -19.75 22.87
C VAL A 104 -24.36 -19.65 21.36
N THR A 105 -24.13 -20.80 20.73
CA THR A 105 -24.08 -20.94 19.27
C THR A 105 -25.49 -21.34 18.83
N PRO A 106 -26.24 -20.50 18.11
CA PRO A 106 -27.45 -20.96 17.45
C PRO A 106 -27.03 -21.93 16.33
N GLU A 107 -27.45 -23.17 16.50
CA GLU A 107 -27.46 -24.21 15.46
C GLU A 107 -28.52 -23.80 14.44
N ASP A 108 -28.13 -23.07 13.40
CA ASP A 108 -29.00 -22.78 12.27
C ASP A 108 -28.70 -23.75 11.13
N GLU A 109 -29.74 -24.52 10.83
CA GLU A 109 -29.74 -25.65 9.93
C GLU A 109 -29.49 -25.25 8.47
N ALA A 110 -28.55 -26.00 7.87
CA ALA A 110 -28.63 -26.57 6.54
C ALA A 110 -29.66 -25.97 5.55
N LYS A 111 -29.23 -24.95 4.78
CA LYS A 111 -29.71 -24.77 3.40
C LYS A 111 -28.65 -25.22 2.40
N LYS A 112 -28.84 -26.45 1.93
CA LYS A 112 -28.32 -26.98 0.66
C LYS A 112 -28.89 -26.15 -0.51
N GLY A 113 -28.06 -25.74 -1.46
CA GLY A 113 -28.56 -25.32 -2.76
C GLY A 113 -27.60 -24.59 -3.68
N ARG A 114 -26.77 -25.37 -4.38
CA ARG A 114 -26.26 -25.15 -5.76
C ARG A 114 -25.13 -24.15 -6.01
N ASP A 115 -24.25 -24.63 -6.89
CA ASP A 115 -23.22 -23.94 -7.69
C ASP A 115 -21.87 -23.63 -7.04
N LYS A 116 -21.27 -24.70 -6.49
CA LYS A 116 -19.81 -24.83 -6.41
C LYS A 116 -19.24 -25.03 -7.81
N GLN A 117 -18.51 -24.05 -8.33
CA GLN A 117 -17.23 -24.22 -9.06
C GLN A 117 -16.77 -22.92 -9.76
N GLN A 118 -16.71 -21.81 -9.02
CA GLN A 118 -15.77 -20.69 -9.25
C GLN A 118 -15.93 -19.68 -8.10
N GLU A 119 -15.91 -20.17 -6.86
CA GLU A 119 -15.59 -19.29 -5.73
C GLU A 119 -14.12 -18.92 -5.90
N GLU A 120 -13.89 -17.78 -6.57
CA GLU A 120 -12.75 -16.94 -6.28
C GLU A 120 -12.51 -16.99 -4.77
N GLN A 121 -11.28 -17.26 -4.38
CA GLN A 121 -10.85 -17.05 -3.01
C GLN A 121 -10.94 -15.54 -2.75
N GLU A 122 -12.16 -15.04 -2.51
CA GLU A 122 -12.39 -13.77 -1.86
C GLU A 122 -11.80 -13.92 -0.47
N LEU A 123 -10.48 -13.74 -0.41
CA LEU A 123 -9.71 -13.63 0.82
C LEU A 123 -10.49 -12.69 1.71
N PHE A 124 -10.98 -13.21 2.84
CA PHE A 124 -11.76 -12.43 3.79
C PHE A 124 -10.92 -11.22 4.22
N VAL A 125 -11.19 -10.07 3.60
CA VAL A 125 -10.52 -8.80 3.94
C VAL A 125 -11.33 -8.17 5.07
N PRO A 126 -10.78 -8.04 6.29
CA PRO A 126 -11.52 -7.47 7.42
C PRO A 126 -11.85 -6.00 7.13
N LYS A 127 -13.09 -5.73 6.71
CA LYS A 127 -13.59 -4.40 6.35
C LYS A 127 -13.36 -3.37 7.47
N TYR A 128 -13.38 -3.81 8.73
CA TYR A 128 -13.26 -2.95 9.90
C TYR A 128 -11.88 -2.30 10.05
N ILE A 129 -10.80 -2.99 9.63
CA ILE A 129 -9.44 -2.45 9.79
C ILE A 129 -9.24 -1.25 8.86
N HIS A 130 -9.76 -1.30 7.64
CA HIS A 130 -9.55 -0.22 6.65
C HIS A 130 -10.31 1.06 7.01
N LYS A 131 -11.46 0.94 7.69
CA LYS A 131 -12.28 2.09 8.11
C LYS A 131 -11.55 2.99 9.11
N ASN A 132 -10.84 2.40 10.07
CA ASN A 132 -10.15 3.17 11.12
C ASN A 132 -8.82 3.77 10.62
N LEU A 133 -8.30 3.26 9.50
CA LEU A 133 -7.02 3.68 8.93
C LEU A 133 -7.16 4.76 7.85
N SER A 134 -8.40 5.18 7.54
CA SER A 134 -8.72 6.09 6.43
C SER A 134 -8.14 5.63 5.09
N TYR A 135 -8.00 4.31 4.90
CA TYR A 135 -7.43 3.76 3.67
C TYR A 135 -8.47 3.76 2.55
N ALA A 136 -8.17 4.48 1.47
CA ALA A 136 -9.02 4.49 0.28
C ALA A 136 -8.61 3.36 -0.68
N ARG A 137 -9.59 2.51 -1.04
CA ARG A 137 -9.42 1.49 -2.07
C ARG A 137 -9.24 2.14 -3.45
N ARG A 138 -8.76 1.34 -4.40
CA ARG A 138 -8.56 1.71 -5.81
C ARG A 138 -9.72 2.55 -6.37
N GLY A 139 -9.38 3.71 -6.94
CA GLY A 139 -10.31 4.62 -7.59
C GLY A 139 -11.21 5.44 -6.66
N LYS A 140 -11.05 5.36 -5.34
CA LYS A 140 -11.89 6.12 -4.38
C LYS A 140 -11.25 7.40 -3.87
N SER A 141 -9.93 7.52 -3.92
CA SER A 141 -9.23 8.74 -3.50
C SER A 141 -8.94 9.65 -4.68
N GLU A 142 -9.07 10.95 -4.46
CA GLU A 142 -8.55 11.97 -5.35
C GLU A 142 -7.03 12.08 -5.14
N LEU A 143 -6.26 11.87 -6.20
CA LEU A 143 -4.81 12.10 -6.20
C LEU A 143 -4.48 13.40 -6.90
N ASP A 144 -3.34 13.97 -6.54
CA ASP A 144 -2.68 15.00 -7.32
C ASP A 144 -2.54 14.55 -8.79
N PRO A 145 -2.95 15.37 -9.78
CA PRO A 145 -2.90 15.00 -11.21
C PRO A 145 -1.52 14.52 -11.66
N ILE A 146 -0.43 15.07 -11.10
CA ILE A 146 0.92 14.64 -11.45
C ILE A 146 1.17 13.19 -10.99
N LYS A 147 0.81 12.87 -9.75
CA LYS A 147 0.88 11.50 -9.23
C LYS A 147 -0.02 10.54 -10.00
N GLN A 148 -1.20 10.99 -10.41
CA GLN A 148 -2.12 10.18 -11.22
C GLN A 148 -1.51 9.83 -12.59
N LYS A 149 -0.82 10.79 -13.23
CA LYS A 149 -0.09 10.55 -14.48
C LYS A 149 1.06 9.57 -14.29
N ALA A 150 1.86 9.71 -13.22
CA ALA A 150 2.92 8.76 -12.90
C ALA A 150 2.36 7.35 -12.65
N PHE A 151 1.24 7.25 -11.92
CA PHE A 151 0.56 5.99 -11.65
C PHE A 151 0.08 5.30 -12.94
N ALA A 152 -0.48 6.04 -13.89
CA ALA A 152 -0.87 5.49 -15.20
C ALA A 152 0.34 4.93 -15.97
N GLN A 153 1.46 5.64 -16.01
CA GLN A 153 2.69 5.15 -16.66
C GLN A 153 3.24 3.89 -15.99
N ILE A 154 3.16 3.80 -14.65
CA ILE A 154 3.58 2.60 -13.91
C ILE A 154 2.64 1.42 -14.19
N LEU A 155 1.33 1.66 -14.29
CA LEU A 155 0.36 0.64 -14.67
C LEU A 155 0.65 0.05 -16.05
N ASP A 156 1.14 0.86 -16.99
CA ASP A 156 1.46 0.41 -18.34
C ASP A 156 2.74 -0.43 -18.37
N SER A 157 3.77 0.00 -17.64
CA SER A 157 5.13 -0.57 -17.69
C SER A 157 5.42 -1.68 -16.68
N HIS A 158 4.73 -1.72 -15.53
CA HIS A 158 5.02 -2.64 -14.41
C HIS A 158 3.84 -3.55 -14.08
N VAL A 159 4.16 -4.76 -13.59
CA VAL A 159 3.18 -5.68 -13.02
C VAL A 159 2.88 -5.27 -11.58
N ILE A 160 1.61 -5.03 -11.27
CA ILE A 160 1.18 -4.76 -9.90
C ILE A 160 0.77 -6.07 -9.23
N PRO A 161 1.41 -6.46 -8.11
CA PRO A 161 1.06 -7.66 -7.36
C PRO A 161 -0.38 -7.61 -6.85
N THR A 162 -1.10 -8.73 -6.97
CA THR A 162 -2.50 -8.85 -6.51
C THR A 162 -2.63 -8.76 -4.99
N ASP A 163 -1.57 -9.11 -4.26
CA ASP A 163 -1.49 -9.10 -2.80
C ASP A 163 -0.99 -7.76 -2.23
N LEU A 164 -0.80 -6.73 -3.06
CA LEU A 164 -0.23 -5.44 -2.64
C LEU A 164 -0.96 -4.80 -1.45
N GLU A 165 -2.28 -4.95 -1.35
CA GLU A 165 -3.05 -4.44 -0.22
C GLU A 165 -2.81 -5.22 1.08
N GLN A 166 -2.60 -6.53 0.97
CA GLN A 166 -2.53 -7.47 2.10
C GLN A 166 -1.10 -7.65 2.62
N SER A 167 -0.12 -7.59 1.73
CA SER A 167 1.28 -7.85 2.05
C SER A 167 1.91 -6.71 2.85
N ARG A 168 2.50 -7.05 3.99
CA ARG A 168 3.27 -6.12 4.84
C ARG A 168 4.56 -5.65 4.17
N ALA A 169 5.00 -6.32 3.11
CA ALA A 169 6.22 -5.96 2.38
C ALA A 169 6.12 -4.56 1.76
N TYR A 170 4.92 -4.08 1.42
CA TYR A 170 4.71 -2.77 0.79
C TYR A 170 4.49 -1.62 1.79
N GLY A 171 4.76 -1.84 3.07
CA GLY A 171 4.64 -0.84 4.13
C GLY A 171 3.25 -0.80 4.79
N PRO A 172 3.01 0.12 5.74
CA PRO A 172 1.75 0.22 6.47
C PRO A 172 0.59 0.73 5.59
N LEU A 173 -0.65 0.34 5.94
CA LEU A 173 -1.90 0.75 5.28
C LEU A 173 -2.42 2.13 5.74
N SER A 174 -1.98 2.61 6.91
CA SER A 174 -2.54 3.80 7.56
C SER A 174 -2.30 5.08 6.76
N GLY A 175 -3.37 5.86 6.52
CA GLY A 175 -3.27 7.22 5.99
C GLY A 175 -2.79 7.33 4.54
N THR A 176 -2.97 6.28 3.74
CA THR A 176 -2.61 6.27 2.32
C THR A 176 -3.77 5.73 1.48
N CYS A 177 -3.71 5.90 0.18
CA CYS A 177 -4.60 5.22 -0.77
C CYS A 177 -3.87 4.14 -1.56
N TYR A 178 -4.64 3.35 -2.33
CA TYR A 178 -4.10 2.29 -3.19
C TYR A 178 -3.02 2.80 -4.14
N GLU A 179 -3.30 3.89 -4.84
CA GLU A 179 -2.43 4.46 -5.87
C GLU A 179 -1.11 4.96 -5.27
N GLU A 180 -1.16 5.67 -4.13
CA GLU A 180 0.06 6.11 -3.43
C GLU A 180 0.91 4.93 -2.95
N ARG A 181 0.27 3.82 -2.59
CA ARG A 181 0.99 2.61 -2.19
C ARG A 181 1.71 1.95 -3.36
N VAL A 182 1.11 1.95 -4.55
CA VAL A 182 1.76 1.52 -5.79
C VAL A 182 2.94 2.43 -6.11
N LEU A 183 2.77 3.75 -6.05
CA LEU A 183 3.86 4.71 -6.25
C LEU A 183 5.01 4.47 -5.26
N ARG A 184 4.71 4.20 -3.99
CA ARG A 184 5.72 3.87 -2.99
C ARG A 184 6.42 2.55 -3.29
N ALA A 185 5.67 1.49 -3.63
CA ALA A 185 6.23 0.21 -4.02
C ALA A 185 7.19 0.34 -5.22
N TYR A 186 6.82 1.18 -6.18
CA TYR A 186 7.65 1.53 -7.33
C TYR A 186 8.95 2.22 -6.90
N THR A 187 8.87 3.28 -6.06
CA THR A 187 10.09 3.98 -5.58
C THR A 187 11.03 3.08 -4.79
N LEU A 188 10.51 2.01 -4.18
CA LEU A 188 11.30 1.02 -3.44
C LEU A 188 11.83 -0.11 -4.33
N GLY A 189 11.57 -0.10 -5.65
CA GLY A 189 11.99 -1.15 -6.58
C GLY A 189 11.33 -2.50 -6.34
N LYS A 190 10.13 -2.52 -5.75
CA LYS A 190 9.41 -3.76 -5.40
C LYS A 190 8.43 -4.24 -6.47
N LEU A 191 8.29 -3.50 -7.56
CA LEU A 191 7.46 -3.87 -8.70
C LEU A 191 8.34 -4.46 -9.79
N THR A 192 7.85 -5.50 -10.44
CA THR A 192 8.52 -6.12 -11.59
C THR A 192 8.07 -5.44 -12.87
N VAL A 193 8.99 -5.22 -13.81
CA VAL A 193 8.66 -4.73 -15.16
C VAL A 193 7.85 -5.80 -15.88
N LYS A 194 6.90 -5.40 -16.74
CA LYS A 194 6.15 -6.34 -17.57
C LYS A 194 7.06 -6.96 -18.64
N ASP A 195 6.82 -8.23 -18.93
CA ASP A 195 7.50 -8.93 -20.02
C ASP A 195 7.17 -8.26 -21.37
N GLY A 196 8.20 -7.96 -22.17
CA GLY A 196 8.04 -7.31 -23.48
C GLY A 196 7.81 -5.79 -23.44
N TYR A 197 8.06 -5.13 -22.31
CA TYR A 197 8.07 -3.67 -22.25
C TYR A 197 9.43 -3.12 -22.70
N ASP A 198 9.49 -2.57 -23.92
CA ASP A 198 10.72 -2.01 -24.51
C ASP A 198 10.96 -0.53 -24.17
N GLY A 199 10.06 0.08 -23.39
CA GLY A 199 10.14 1.49 -23.01
C GLY A 199 11.08 1.77 -21.84
N GLU A 200 11.32 3.06 -21.59
CA GLU A 200 12.12 3.49 -20.45
C GLU A 200 11.40 3.21 -19.13
N THR A 201 12.07 2.49 -18.23
CA THR A 201 11.47 1.99 -16.97
C THR A 201 11.52 2.99 -15.83
N ARG A 202 12.28 4.07 -15.97
CA ARG A 202 12.48 5.10 -14.94
C ARG A 202 11.45 6.21 -15.10
N ILE A 203 10.49 6.24 -14.17
CA ILE A 203 9.38 7.18 -14.11
C ILE A 203 9.55 8.01 -12.84
N CYS A 204 9.60 9.33 -12.99
CA CYS A 204 9.70 10.21 -11.84
C CYS A 204 8.34 10.40 -11.16
N THR A 205 8.24 10.09 -9.87
CA THR A 205 6.99 10.27 -9.10
C THR A 205 6.67 11.73 -8.74
N ALA A 206 7.59 12.66 -8.96
CA ALA A 206 7.41 14.08 -8.65
C ALA A 206 6.92 14.91 -9.84
N CYS A 207 7.35 14.59 -11.06
CA CYS A 207 6.96 15.32 -12.28
C CYS A 207 6.28 14.45 -13.34
N ALA A 208 6.19 13.12 -13.14
CA ALA A 208 5.59 12.16 -14.07
C ALA A 208 6.21 12.13 -15.47
N ASN A 209 7.50 12.47 -15.56
CA ASN A 209 8.30 12.31 -16.77
C ASN A 209 9.17 11.04 -16.66
N GLN A 210 9.47 10.46 -17.82
CA GLN A 210 10.39 9.33 -17.94
C GLN A 210 11.85 9.83 -18.01
N GLY A 211 12.81 8.94 -17.76
CA GLY A 211 14.24 9.23 -17.90
C GLY A 211 15.01 9.46 -16.61
N HIS A 212 14.32 9.67 -15.48
CA HIS A 212 14.98 9.96 -14.21
C HIS A 212 14.16 9.48 -13.02
N THR A 213 14.84 9.31 -11.89
CA THR A 213 14.20 8.99 -10.61
C THR A 213 13.84 10.28 -9.84
N ARG A 214 13.06 10.17 -8.76
CA ARG A 214 12.68 11.34 -7.94
C ARG A 214 13.88 12.16 -7.44
N ASN A 215 14.98 11.49 -7.12
CA ASN A 215 16.18 12.13 -6.57
C ASN A 215 16.94 12.96 -7.62
N GLU A 216 16.72 12.68 -8.90
CA GLU A 216 17.36 13.35 -10.05
C GLU A 216 16.38 14.32 -10.73
N CYS A 217 15.28 14.67 -10.04
CA CYS A 217 14.21 15.42 -10.65
C CYS A 217 14.55 16.91 -10.78
N PRO A 218 14.57 17.48 -11.99
CA PRO A 218 14.97 18.88 -12.19
C PRO A 218 13.95 19.88 -11.63
N THR A 219 12.72 19.45 -11.33
CA THR A 219 11.71 20.32 -10.70
C THR A 219 11.86 20.41 -9.18
N LEU A 220 12.70 19.59 -8.56
CA LEU A 220 12.91 19.54 -7.11
C LEU A 220 14.28 20.08 -6.67
N ILE A 221 15.18 20.36 -7.63
CA ILE A 221 16.51 20.94 -7.43
C ILE A 221 16.40 22.44 -7.70
#